data_AF-A0A4P9WB79-F1
#
_entry.id   AF-A0A4P9WB79-F1
#
_cell.length_a   1.000
_cell.length_b   1.000
_cell.length_c   1.000
_cell.angle_alpha   90.00
_cell.angle_beta   90.00
_cell.angle_gamma   90.00
#
_symmetry.space_group_name_H-M   'P 1'
#
loop_
_entity.id
_entity.type
_entity.pdbx_description
1 polymer ?
#
loop_
_entity_poly.entity_id
_entity_poly.type
_entity_poly.pdbx_seq_one_letter_code
_entity_poly.pdbx_strand_id
1 'polypeptide(L)'
;MTFSKRAWEIHSRSSWGAGESLLCVSIVPAKRENVGRVEETDTVELEGGDQEIDSQLADVSQAVWPWLQGGTRLTPWRRAFEPAALAPTAISTTPLPMADVEKKVIVTYADESQVWPVISDELLSRLPLRNLVWNSPLGSARANSSNATRNIPVLDIELKKFSPDMFPKAMPGSLYQSPYFLHLYLVNCDENDQYRATVKRQIQDWVNVVNNKKNQEWMIVYISSPESRAKSGLLKLGGNVYDKIKSDFNVRRESRCVKLKLSNDDGRNSESWNEFVAAMKEAILASFSQQIIQYEEDTRRLDSQRLMPGWNYCQYFVMKEGLSFAFELMGLYEEALVQYDELEAAFFQTLTEQGAPWFQKFGGTAAGDDSENILDLKRKPYRDMILQNTITIFDFRVYLFARQCFLLYTQNAPVDICQRAKLFITAFARNLHENETSLVPYFCESWVYSACMAVTRHCEELVAVSTSFTPQVISLYEGAKADLLQYARMQLDTLGVGSNLFPYSIHASLATDRVRKDGTPADGVQWAITNAELKAGLASVAAFDDLYLRITFKTLRSLECSMRARTMYLMKGDLAFLH
;
A
#
# COMPACT_ATOMS: atom_id res chain seq x y z
N MET A 1 47.53 -32.81 21.59
CA MET A 1 48.31 -31.71 20.96
C MET A 1 47.63 -30.40 21.28
N THR A 2 48.44 -29.40 21.60
CA THR A 2 48.18 -28.12 22.26
C THR A 2 47.13 -27.23 21.59
N PHE A 3 46.20 -26.70 22.39
CA PHE A 3 45.35 -25.54 22.08
C PHE A 3 46.22 -24.27 21.94
N SER A 4 45.94 -23.44 20.92
CA SER A 4 46.45 -22.07 20.82
C SER A 4 45.28 -21.09 20.68
N LYS A 5 45.15 -20.21 21.66
CA LYS A 5 44.28 -19.02 21.64
C LYS A 5 44.92 -17.96 20.75
N ARG A 6 44.14 -17.32 19.87
CA ARG A 6 44.45 -15.97 19.37
C ARG A 6 43.30 -15.03 19.70
N ALA A 7 43.66 -13.97 20.42
CA ALA A 7 42.81 -12.86 20.85
C ALA A 7 42.57 -11.89 19.69
N TRP A 8 41.43 -11.19 19.75
CA TRP A 8 41.18 -9.99 18.96
C TRP A 8 41.20 -8.80 19.92
N GLU A 9 42.07 -7.82 19.65
CA GLU A 9 42.18 -6.57 20.42
C GLU A 9 41.09 -5.58 19.99
N ILE A 10 40.33 -5.11 20.98
CA ILE A 10 39.41 -3.98 20.86
C ILE A 10 40.20 -2.72 21.20
N HIS A 11 40.38 -1.82 20.24
CA HIS A 11 40.86 -0.47 20.54
C HIS A 11 39.68 0.43 20.88
N SER A 12 39.43 0.63 22.18
CA SER A 12 38.55 1.67 22.71
C SER A 12 39.34 2.96 22.95
N ARG A 13 38.93 4.06 22.35
CA ARG A 13 39.24 5.41 22.87
C ARG A 13 37.93 6.13 23.17
N SER A 14 37.60 6.21 24.45
CA SER A 14 36.57 7.09 25.00
C SER A 14 37.20 8.42 25.43
N SER A 15 36.71 9.54 24.91
CA SER A 15 36.82 10.84 25.59
C SER A 15 35.41 11.34 25.90
N TRP A 16 35.24 11.75 27.15
CA TRP A 16 33.99 12.04 27.83
C TRP A 16 33.22 13.25 27.26
N GLY A 17 31.88 13.15 27.27
CA GLY A 17 30.93 14.25 27.07
C GLY A 17 29.53 13.71 26.76
N ALA A 18 28.57 13.97 27.66
CA ALA A 18 27.24 13.37 27.71
C ALA A 18 26.38 13.51 26.43
N GLY A 19 25.59 12.47 26.13
CA GLY A 19 24.52 12.48 25.11
C GLY A 19 24.40 11.14 24.38
N GLU A 20 23.26 10.46 24.56
CA GLU A 20 22.93 9.20 23.88
C GLU A 20 23.16 9.30 22.36
N SER A 21 23.91 8.36 21.78
CA SER A 21 24.20 8.30 20.35
C SER A 21 24.06 6.87 19.83
N LEU A 22 23.14 6.68 18.89
CA LEU A 22 22.94 5.48 18.07
C LEU A 22 24.23 5.15 17.30
N LEU A 23 24.73 3.92 17.44
CA LEU A 23 25.78 3.37 16.58
C LEU A 23 25.16 2.88 15.27
N CYS A 24 25.23 3.72 14.24
CA CYS A 24 24.89 3.38 12.86
C CYS A 24 26.14 2.75 12.21
N VAL A 25 26.09 1.46 11.85
CA VAL A 25 27.16 0.80 11.10
C VAL A 25 26.80 0.82 9.62
N SER A 26 27.35 1.79 8.89
CA SER A 26 27.30 1.83 7.43
C SER A 26 28.51 1.08 6.85
N ILE A 27 28.26 0.02 6.08
CA ILE A 27 29.28 -0.67 5.30
C ILE A 27 29.35 0.02 3.92
N VAL A 28 30.42 0.76 3.66
CA VAL A 28 30.71 1.34 2.33
C VAL A 28 31.81 0.51 1.67
N PRO A 29 31.68 0.08 0.40
CA PRO A 29 32.75 -0.61 -0.30
C PRO A 29 33.84 0.37 -0.73
N ALA A 30 35.08 0.14 -0.28
CA ALA A 30 36.22 0.95 -0.69
C ALA A 30 36.67 0.60 -2.13
N LYS A 31 36.89 1.65 -2.93
CA LYS A 31 37.44 1.61 -4.30
C LYS A 31 38.84 0.99 -4.33
N ARG A 32 39.11 0.20 -5.38
CA ARG A 32 40.45 -0.24 -5.80
C ARG A 32 41.16 0.88 -6.55
N GLU A 33 42.39 1.20 -6.12
CA GLU A 33 43.43 1.78 -6.96
C GLU A 33 44.72 0.96 -6.85
N ASN A 34 45.44 0.90 -7.97
CA ASN A 34 46.54 0.01 -8.33
C ASN A 34 47.77 0.03 -7.40
N VAL A 35 48.51 -1.09 -7.38
CA VAL A 35 49.91 -1.21 -7.85
C VAL A 35 50.45 -2.62 -7.52
N GLY A 36 51.15 -3.25 -8.48
CA GLY A 36 52.25 -4.18 -8.16
C GLY A 36 52.07 -5.65 -8.57
N ARG A 37 52.61 -5.98 -9.75
CA ARG A 37 52.76 -7.31 -10.36
C ARG A 37 53.98 -8.04 -9.76
N VAL A 38 53.83 -9.28 -9.27
CA VAL A 38 54.86 -10.34 -9.22
C VAL A 38 54.18 -11.73 -9.33
N GLU A 39 54.93 -12.69 -9.86
CA GLU A 39 54.63 -13.91 -10.61
C GLU A 39 54.04 -15.13 -9.85
N GLU A 40 53.34 -15.97 -10.63
CA GLU A 40 53.23 -17.44 -10.64
C GLU A 40 53.76 -18.27 -9.45
N THR A 41 52.88 -19.01 -8.75
CA THR A 41 52.72 -20.49 -8.76
C THR A 41 51.88 -20.98 -7.57
N ASP A 42 51.28 -22.17 -7.75
CA ASP A 42 50.57 -23.04 -6.80
C ASP A 42 49.06 -22.84 -6.60
N THR A 43 48.32 -23.62 -7.39
CA THR A 43 46.97 -24.12 -7.13
C THR A 43 46.90 -24.89 -5.81
N VAL A 44 46.03 -24.46 -4.89
CA VAL A 44 45.41 -25.32 -3.87
C VAL A 44 43.91 -25.02 -3.86
N GLU A 45 43.13 -26.00 -4.31
CA GLU A 45 41.67 -26.03 -4.16
C GLU A 45 41.30 -26.20 -2.68
N LEU A 46 40.33 -25.40 -2.21
CA LEU A 46 39.60 -25.64 -0.95
C LEU A 46 38.10 -25.66 -1.28
N GLU A 47 37.62 -26.82 -1.73
CA GLU A 47 36.22 -27.21 -1.61
C GLU A 47 36.04 -28.02 -0.31
N GLY A 48 34.94 -27.79 0.42
CA GLY A 48 34.53 -28.62 1.56
C GLY A 48 34.29 -27.82 2.83
N GLY A 49 33.04 -27.39 3.05
CA GLY A 49 32.61 -26.77 4.30
C GLY A 49 31.11 -26.88 4.56
N ASP A 50 30.28 -26.76 3.52
CA ASP A 50 28.81 -26.73 3.69
C ASP A 50 28.14 -28.11 3.57
N GLN A 51 28.75 -29.08 2.88
CA GLN A 51 28.16 -30.44 2.72
C GLN A 51 28.28 -31.33 3.97
N GLU A 52 29.27 -31.09 4.82
CA GLU A 52 29.57 -31.96 5.97
C GLU A 52 28.64 -31.70 7.16
N ILE A 53 28.06 -30.49 7.26
CA ILE A 53 27.06 -30.15 8.28
C ILE A 53 25.67 -30.66 7.88
N ASP A 54 25.32 -30.58 6.58
CA ASP A 54 24.05 -31.11 6.05
C ASP A 54 24.00 -32.65 6.10
N SER A 55 25.13 -33.35 5.92
CA SER A 55 25.19 -34.81 6.09
C SER A 55 25.03 -35.24 7.55
N GLN A 56 25.63 -34.50 8.49
CA GLN A 56 25.52 -34.79 9.92
C GLN A 56 24.10 -34.55 10.47
N LEU A 57 23.38 -33.55 9.96
CA LEU A 57 21.96 -33.33 10.31
C LEU A 57 21.02 -34.35 9.65
N ALA A 58 21.34 -34.83 8.44
CA ALA A 58 20.61 -35.89 7.77
C ALA A 58 20.79 -37.26 8.48
N ASP A 59 21.98 -37.55 8.99
CA ASP A 59 22.28 -38.78 9.75
C ASP A 59 21.54 -38.84 11.09
N VAL A 60 21.42 -37.71 11.80
CA VAL A 60 20.61 -37.63 13.03
C VAL A 60 19.12 -37.84 12.71
N SER A 61 18.63 -37.33 11.58
CA SER A 61 17.25 -37.53 11.11
C SER A 61 16.95 -38.98 10.69
N GLN A 62 17.89 -39.65 10.01
CA GLN A 62 17.74 -41.07 9.63
C GLN A 62 17.82 -42.03 10.81
N ALA A 63 18.55 -41.68 11.88
CA ALA A 63 18.66 -42.50 13.08
C ALA A 63 17.38 -42.51 13.93
N VAL A 64 16.56 -41.46 13.86
CA VAL A 64 15.31 -41.33 14.65
C VAL A 64 14.11 -42.01 13.97
N TRP A 65 14.16 -42.15 12.65
CA TRP A 65 13.05 -42.71 11.84
C TRP A 65 12.61 -44.15 12.21
N PRO A 66 13.50 -45.10 12.56
CA PRO A 66 13.10 -46.46 12.94
C PRO A 66 12.49 -46.56 14.35
N TRP A 67 12.84 -45.64 15.27
CA TRP A 67 12.31 -45.62 16.64
C TRP A 67 10.84 -45.18 16.68
N LEU A 68 10.41 -44.33 15.72
CA LEU A 68 9.03 -43.89 15.55
C LEU A 68 8.08 -44.98 15.01
N GLN A 69 8.60 -46.09 14.47
CA GLN A 69 7.79 -47.20 13.96
C GLN A 69 7.61 -48.34 14.98
N GLY A 70 8.41 -48.36 16.05
CA GLY A 70 8.53 -49.47 17.00
C GLY A 70 7.89 -49.21 18.36
N GLY A 71 6.65 -48.73 18.41
CA GLY A 71 5.92 -48.50 19.66
C GLY A 71 4.51 -49.08 19.59
N THR A 72 4.27 -50.21 20.23
CA THR A 72 2.95 -50.86 20.34
C THR A 72 2.06 -50.10 21.32
N ARG A 73 1.47 -48.98 20.88
CA ARG A 73 0.21 -48.36 21.31
C ARG A 73 0.13 -46.98 20.64
N LEU A 74 -1.06 -46.57 20.21
CA LEU A 74 -1.46 -45.30 19.55
C LEU A 74 -1.74 -45.42 18.04
N THR A 75 -2.97 -45.83 17.71
CA THR A 75 -3.66 -45.43 16.46
C THR A 75 -4.75 -44.43 16.86
N PRO A 76 -4.76 -43.22 16.27
CA PRO A 76 -5.48 -42.97 15.01
C PRO A 76 -4.68 -42.21 13.93
N TRP A 77 -3.34 -42.10 14.07
CA TRP A 77 -2.48 -41.29 13.20
C TRP A 77 -2.36 -41.76 11.74
N ARG A 78 -2.68 -43.02 11.42
CA ARG A 78 -2.61 -43.53 10.04
C ARG A 78 -3.68 -42.98 9.10
N ARG A 79 -4.76 -42.36 9.60
CA ARG A 79 -5.77 -41.71 8.74
C ARG A 79 -5.41 -40.29 8.31
N ALA A 80 -4.47 -39.63 8.98
CA ALA A 80 -4.05 -38.26 8.64
C ALA A 80 -3.00 -38.18 7.52
N PHE A 81 -2.47 -39.34 7.09
CA PHE A 81 -1.48 -39.45 6.00
C PHE A 81 -2.08 -39.84 4.65
N GLU A 82 -3.40 -40.02 4.56
CA GLU A 82 -4.08 -40.00 3.27
C GLU A 82 -4.30 -38.53 2.86
N PRO A 83 -4.12 -38.17 1.58
CA PRO A 83 -4.47 -36.84 1.10
C PRO A 83 -5.99 -36.70 1.21
N ALA A 84 -6.46 -36.24 2.37
CA ALA A 84 -7.85 -35.86 2.55
C ALA A 84 -8.10 -34.72 1.57
N ALA A 85 -8.87 -35.01 0.52
CA ALA A 85 -9.44 -34.02 -0.35
C ALA A 85 -10.29 -33.08 0.53
N LEU A 86 -9.67 -32.01 1.01
CA LEU A 86 -10.35 -30.90 1.65
C LEU A 86 -11.24 -30.30 0.58
N ALA A 87 -12.54 -30.64 0.65
CA ALA A 87 -13.57 -29.95 -0.09
C ALA A 87 -13.39 -28.43 0.13
N PRO A 88 -13.51 -27.60 -0.93
CA PRO A 88 -13.34 -26.17 -0.79
C PRO A 88 -14.38 -25.67 0.22
N THR A 89 -13.92 -25.25 1.39
CA THR A 89 -14.73 -24.51 2.33
C THR A 89 -15.23 -23.28 1.60
N ALA A 90 -16.55 -23.11 1.58
CA ALA A 90 -17.23 -22.04 0.87
C ALA A 90 -16.57 -20.71 1.21
N ILE A 91 -15.93 -20.11 0.20
CA ILE A 91 -15.41 -18.76 0.25
C ILE A 91 -16.63 -17.86 0.50
N SER A 92 -16.67 -17.22 1.66
CA SER A 92 -17.65 -16.16 1.91
C SER A 92 -17.47 -15.10 0.83
N THR A 93 -18.45 -14.97 -0.07
CA THR A 93 -18.43 -14.07 -1.23
C THR A 93 -18.64 -12.60 -0.86
N THR A 94 -18.37 -12.22 0.39
CA THR A 94 -18.35 -10.82 0.82
C THR A 94 -17.05 -10.19 0.35
N PRO A 95 -17.07 -9.20 -0.57
CA PRO A 95 -15.87 -8.49 -0.97
C PRO A 95 -15.21 -7.89 0.28
N LEU A 96 -13.89 -8.06 0.41
CA LEU A 96 -13.16 -7.63 1.59
C LEU A 96 -13.28 -6.11 1.82
N PRO A 97 -13.20 -5.66 3.08
CA PRO A 97 -13.43 -4.25 3.46
C PRO A 97 -12.46 -3.24 2.84
N MET A 98 -11.34 -3.69 2.26
CA MET A 98 -10.37 -2.83 1.57
C MET A 98 -10.91 -2.21 0.27
N ALA A 99 -12.12 -2.56 -0.18
CA ALA A 99 -12.77 -1.82 -1.26
C ALA A 99 -13.18 -0.42 -0.76
N ASP A 100 -12.22 0.45 -0.50
CA ASP A 100 -12.40 1.89 -0.66
C ASP A 100 -12.94 2.08 -2.08
N VAL A 101 -14.05 2.80 -2.21
CA VAL A 101 -14.70 3.03 -3.51
C VAL A 101 -13.63 3.56 -4.45
N GLU A 102 -13.31 2.83 -5.53
CA GLU A 102 -12.34 3.28 -6.54
C GLU A 102 -12.68 4.72 -6.92
N LYS A 103 -11.85 5.66 -6.44
CA LYS A 103 -12.02 7.06 -6.79
C LYS A 103 -11.42 7.23 -8.17
N LYS A 104 -12.26 7.56 -9.14
CA LYS A 104 -11.87 7.75 -10.54
C LYS A 104 -11.65 9.22 -10.84
N VAL A 105 -10.80 9.50 -11.82
CA VAL A 105 -10.66 10.85 -12.38
C VAL A 105 -11.97 11.23 -13.04
N ILE A 106 -12.56 12.35 -12.62
CA ILE A 106 -13.82 12.83 -13.19
C ILE A 106 -13.52 13.87 -14.27
N VAL A 107 -14.05 13.61 -15.47
CA VAL A 107 -14.11 14.57 -16.56
C VAL A 107 -15.57 14.97 -16.75
N THR A 108 -15.83 16.26 -16.78
CA THR A 108 -17.21 16.75 -16.95
C THR A 108 -17.44 17.28 -18.36
N TYR A 109 -18.67 17.27 -18.84
CA TYR A 109 -19.02 17.87 -20.13
C TYR A 109 -20.26 18.77 -20.04
N ALA A 110 -20.18 19.96 -20.64
CA ALA A 110 -21.30 20.86 -20.87
C ALA A 110 -21.72 20.75 -22.33
N ASP A 111 -23.02 20.52 -22.57
CA ASP A 111 -23.57 20.31 -23.91
C ASP A 111 -24.81 21.19 -24.13
N GLU A 112 -24.58 22.43 -24.52
CA GLU A 112 -25.65 23.35 -24.90
C GLU A 112 -26.12 23.12 -26.34
N SER A 113 -25.25 22.54 -27.19
CA SER A 113 -25.54 22.24 -28.59
C SER A 113 -26.24 20.89 -28.82
N GLN A 114 -26.50 20.10 -27.76
CA GLN A 114 -27.12 18.76 -27.80
C GLN A 114 -26.37 17.77 -28.71
N VAL A 115 -25.05 17.83 -28.70
CA VAL A 115 -24.16 16.99 -29.53
C VAL A 115 -23.60 15.78 -28.81
N TRP A 116 -23.79 15.67 -27.49
CA TRP A 116 -23.32 14.53 -26.70
C TRP A 116 -23.77 13.16 -27.24
N PRO A 117 -25.04 12.94 -27.64
CA PRO A 117 -25.49 11.63 -28.12
C PRO A 117 -24.78 11.17 -29.40
N VAL A 118 -24.19 12.10 -30.16
CA VAL A 118 -23.47 11.80 -31.41
C VAL A 118 -22.04 11.35 -31.14
N ILE A 119 -21.42 11.84 -30.07
CA ILE A 119 -20.01 11.60 -29.76
C ILE A 119 -19.78 10.62 -28.61
N SER A 120 -20.80 10.35 -27.80
CA SER A 120 -20.66 9.60 -26.54
C SER A 120 -20.12 8.20 -26.75
N ASP A 121 -20.68 7.45 -27.70
CA ASP A 121 -20.32 6.04 -27.92
C ASP A 121 -18.86 5.91 -28.36
N GLU A 122 -18.43 6.83 -29.20
CA GLU A 122 -17.10 6.88 -29.79
C GLU A 122 -16.05 7.43 -28.79
N LEU A 123 -16.44 8.32 -27.89
CA LEU A 123 -15.59 8.72 -26.76
C LEU A 123 -15.44 7.59 -25.74
N LEU A 124 -16.54 6.92 -25.39
CA LEU A 124 -16.55 5.82 -24.43
C LEU A 124 -15.73 4.62 -24.93
N SER A 125 -15.74 4.34 -26.23
CA SER A 125 -14.92 3.27 -26.84
C SER A 125 -13.40 3.51 -26.74
N ARG A 126 -12.99 4.76 -26.52
CA ARG A 126 -11.58 5.16 -26.35
C ARG A 126 -11.14 5.25 -24.88
N LEU A 127 -12.05 5.01 -23.94
CA LEU A 127 -11.73 4.88 -22.53
C LEU A 127 -11.48 3.39 -22.18
N PRO A 128 -10.61 3.12 -21.19
CA PRO A 128 -9.81 4.05 -20.40
C PRO A 128 -8.64 4.68 -21.18
N LEU A 129 -8.15 5.84 -20.74
CA LEU A 129 -6.99 6.46 -21.38
C LEU A 129 -5.75 5.63 -21.10
N ARG A 130 -4.90 5.43 -22.10
CA ARG A 130 -3.69 4.62 -21.98
C ARG A 130 -2.42 5.38 -22.30
N ASN A 131 -1.30 4.92 -21.75
CA ASN A 131 0.04 5.42 -22.04
C ASN A 131 0.16 6.94 -21.85
N LEU A 132 -0.28 7.45 -20.69
CA LEU A 132 0.00 8.84 -20.33
C LEU A 132 1.42 8.90 -19.76
N VAL A 133 2.13 9.99 -20.07
CA VAL A 133 3.48 10.24 -19.59
C VAL A 133 3.44 11.53 -18.80
N TRP A 134 3.55 11.40 -17.48
CA TRP A 134 3.58 12.53 -16.58
C TRP A 134 5.03 12.91 -16.26
N ASN A 135 5.35 14.20 -16.32
CA ASN A 135 6.63 14.72 -15.89
C ASN A 135 6.43 15.51 -14.61
N SER A 136 7.15 15.14 -13.55
CA SER A 136 7.10 15.83 -12.28
C SER A 136 7.45 17.31 -12.47
N PRO A 137 6.55 18.26 -12.13
CA PRO A 137 6.75 19.67 -12.40
C PRO A 137 7.84 20.30 -11.54
N LEU A 138 7.98 19.82 -10.31
CA LEU A 138 9.19 20.00 -9.54
C LEU A 138 10.08 18.83 -9.93
N GLY A 139 11.15 19.09 -10.70
CA GLY A 139 12.23 18.10 -10.80
C GLY A 139 12.59 17.78 -9.36
N SER A 140 12.22 16.58 -8.89
CA SER A 140 12.25 16.27 -7.47
C SER A 140 13.64 16.66 -6.97
N ALA A 141 13.71 17.61 -6.04
CA ALA A 141 14.98 18.04 -5.45
C ALA A 141 15.70 16.87 -4.73
N ARG A 142 15.12 15.67 -4.77
CA ARG A 142 15.52 14.43 -4.13
C ARG A 142 15.84 13.29 -5.11
N ALA A 143 15.76 13.47 -6.43
CA ALA A 143 16.10 12.40 -7.38
C ALA A 143 16.96 12.91 -8.55
N ASN A 144 18.06 12.19 -8.81
CA ASN A 144 18.87 12.33 -10.02
C ASN A 144 17.96 12.40 -11.25
N SER A 145 18.29 13.27 -12.20
CA SER A 145 17.50 13.73 -13.35
C SER A 145 16.91 12.66 -14.29
N SER A 146 17.12 11.37 -14.04
CA SER A 146 16.58 10.24 -14.80
C SER A 146 15.17 9.80 -14.38
N ASN A 147 14.66 10.20 -13.20
CA ASN A 147 13.40 9.68 -12.63
C ASN A 147 12.22 10.70 -12.61
N ALA A 148 12.31 11.81 -13.34
CA ALA A 148 11.25 12.82 -13.34
C ALA A 148 10.00 12.40 -14.15
N THR A 149 10.14 11.39 -15.01
CA THR A 149 9.07 10.93 -15.91
C THR A 149 8.43 9.66 -15.36
N ARG A 150 7.10 9.67 -15.20
CA ARG A 150 6.29 8.54 -14.75
C ARG A 150 5.31 8.14 -15.84
N ASN A 151 5.22 6.84 -16.07
CA ASN A 151 4.27 6.27 -17.03
C ASN A 151 3.00 5.87 -16.29
N ILE A 152 1.86 6.33 -16.79
CA ILE A 152 0.53 5.93 -16.34
C ILE A 152 -0.05 5.04 -17.44
N PRO A 153 0.01 3.70 -17.27
CA PRO A 153 -0.34 2.77 -18.35
C PRO A 153 -1.83 2.81 -18.67
N VAL A 154 -2.69 2.96 -17.66
CA VAL A 154 -4.14 3.02 -17.77
C VAL A 154 -4.66 4.06 -16.77
N LEU A 155 -5.55 4.93 -17.21
CA LEU A 155 -6.25 5.90 -16.40
C LEU A 155 -7.76 5.78 -16.64
N ASP A 156 -8.47 5.33 -15.61
CA ASP A 156 -9.93 5.23 -15.63
C ASP A 156 -10.56 6.61 -15.42
N ILE A 157 -11.50 6.93 -16.30
CA ILE A 157 -12.21 8.21 -16.28
C ILE A 157 -13.70 7.99 -16.10
N GLU A 158 -14.29 8.75 -15.18
CA GLU A 158 -15.72 8.87 -15.02
C GLU A 158 -16.22 10.14 -15.71
N LEU A 159 -17.11 10.00 -16.70
CA LEU A 159 -17.70 11.13 -17.41
C LEU A 159 -19.00 11.58 -16.74
N LYS A 160 -19.09 12.86 -16.37
CA LYS A 160 -20.31 13.45 -15.75
C LYS A 160 -20.80 14.68 -16.51
N LYS A 161 -22.12 14.85 -16.62
CA LYS A 161 -22.69 16.09 -17.17
C LYS A 161 -22.37 17.25 -16.22
N PHE A 162 -21.82 18.34 -16.74
CA PHE A 162 -21.49 19.52 -15.96
C PHE A 162 -22.76 20.15 -15.39
N SER A 163 -22.79 20.36 -14.08
CA SER A 163 -23.73 21.27 -13.43
C SER A 163 -23.00 22.17 -12.43
N PRO A 164 -23.40 23.45 -12.30
CA PRO A 164 -22.81 24.37 -11.31
C PRO A 164 -22.95 23.87 -9.86
N ASP A 165 -23.93 23.00 -9.59
CA ASP A 165 -24.24 22.45 -8.27
C ASP A 165 -23.46 21.17 -7.94
N MET A 166 -22.69 20.59 -8.89
CA MET A 166 -21.87 19.39 -8.62
C MET A 166 -20.73 19.65 -7.65
N PHE A 167 -20.39 20.92 -7.43
CA PHE A 167 -19.31 21.30 -6.53
C PHE A 167 -19.87 21.37 -5.11
N PRO A 168 -19.43 20.50 -4.20
CA PRO A 168 -19.86 20.58 -2.82
C PRO A 168 -19.49 21.95 -2.24
N LYS A 169 -20.41 22.51 -1.45
CA LYS A 169 -20.19 23.77 -0.72
C LYS A 169 -18.96 23.57 0.17
N ALA A 170 -17.95 24.42 0.00
CA ALA A 170 -16.70 24.33 0.75
C ALA A 170 -17.02 24.32 2.25
N MET A 171 -16.79 23.17 2.90
CA MET A 171 -16.87 23.05 4.35
C MET A 171 -15.58 23.66 4.93
N PRO A 172 -15.66 24.63 5.86
CA PRO A 172 -14.49 25.16 6.54
C PRO A 172 -13.69 24.02 7.19
N GLY A 173 -12.40 23.91 6.90
CA GLY A 173 -11.51 22.87 7.45
C GLY A 173 -11.48 21.55 6.67
N SER A 174 -12.33 21.35 5.66
CA SER A 174 -12.20 20.23 4.73
C SER A 174 -11.20 20.57 3.65
N LEU A 175 -10.07 19.87 3.61
CA LEU A 175 -9.24 19.77 2.42
C LEU A 175 -10.02 19.01 1.35
N TYR A 176 -10.85 19.74 0.62
CA TYR A 176 -11.67 19.18 -0.45
C TYR A 176 -10.74 18.65 -1.54
N GLN A 177 -10.63 17.32 -1.59
CA GLN A 177 -9.99 16.61 -2.68
C GLN A 177 -11.01 16.56 -3.81
N SER A 178 -10.86 17.44 -4.80
CA SER A 178 -11.70 17.45 -5.98
C SER A 178 -11.24 16.33 -6.92
N PRO A 179 -12.04 15.29 -7.19
CA PRO A 179 -11.72 14.31 -8.22
C PRO A 179 -11.96 14.87 -9.64
N TYR A 180 -12.40 16.13 -9.78
CA TYR A 180 -12.60 16.79 -11.06
C TYR A 180 -11.29 17.38 -11.57
N PHE A 181 -10.86 16.96 -12.77
CA PHE A 181 -9.62 17.42 -13.41
C PHE A 181 -9.86 18.24 -14.68
N LEU A 182 -10.85 17.84 -15.49
CA LEU A 182 -11.12 18.46 -16.79
C LEU A 182 -12.61 18.73 -16.99
N HIS A 183 -12.91 19.91 -17.51
CA HIS A 183 -14.24 20.31 -17.95
C HIS A 183 -14.25 20.52 -19.46
N LEU A 184 -15.11 19.78 -20.17
CA LEU A 184 -15.30 19.88 -21.62
C LEU A 184 -16.52 20.77 -21.90
N TYR A 185 -16.40 21.66 -22.88
CA TYR A 185 -17.53 22.44 -23.41
C TYR A 185 -17.73 22.09 -24.87
N LEU A 186 -18.85 21.43 -25.18
CA LEU A 186 -19.16 20.94 -26.52
C LEU A 186 -19.92 22.02 -27.30
N VAL A 187 -19.39 22.37 -28.48
CA VAL A 187 -19.96 23.41 -29.34
C VAL A 187 -20.14 22.87 -30.74
N ASN A 188 -21.34 23.08 -31.29
CA ASN A 188 -21.58 22.99 -32.72
C ASN A 188 -22.22 24.29 -33.19
N CYS A 189 -21.48 25.05 -34.00
CA CYS A 189 -21.92 26.34 -34.52
C CYS A 189 -21.24 26.62 -35.87
N ASP A 190 -22.04 26.71 -36.93
CA ASP A 190 -21.57 27.01 -38.29
C ASP A 190 -21.76 28.49 -38.66
N GLU A 191 -22.57 29.23 -37.91
CA GLU A 191 -22.96 30.61 -38.22
C GLU A 191 -22.20 31.65 -37.39
N ASN A 192 -21.53 32.56 -38.09
CA ASN A 192 -20.73 33.61 -37.46
C ASN A 192 -21.54 34.60 -36.62
N ASP A 193 -22.77 34.90 -37.03
CA ASP A 193 -23.64 35.84 -36.31
C ASP A 193 -24.18 35.22 -35.04
N GLN A 194 -24.58 33.93 -35.09
CA GLN A 194 -24.96 33.15 -33.91
C GLN A 194 -23.81 33.05 -32.89
N TYR A 195 -22.58 32.84 -33.38
CA TYR A 195 -21.40 32.84 -32.51
C TYR A 195 -21.23 34.17 -31.76
N ARG A 196 -21.29 35.30 -32.49
CA ARG A 196 -21.11 36.64 -31.89
C ARG A 196 -22.25 37.03 -30.96
N ALA A 197 -23.49 36.64 -31.28
CA ALA A 197 -24.68 37.04 -30.53
C ALA A 197 -24.87 36.22 -29.24
N THR A 198 -24.58 34.92 -29.25
CA THR A 198 -25.00 34.02 -28.16
C THR A 198 -23.87 33.09 -27.69
N VAL A 199 -23.28 32.29 -28.59
CA VAL A 199 -22.36 31.20 -28.20
C VAL A 199 -21.12 31.73 -27.50
N LYS A 200 -20.54 32.84 -27.97
CA LYS A 200 -19.37 33.45 -27.32
C LYS A 200 -19.63 33.81 -25.86
N ARG A 201 -20.83 34.34 -25.56
CA ARG A 201 -21.22 34.72 -24.20
C ARG A 201 -21.41 33.47 -23.32
N GLN A 202 -22.07 32.44 -23.83
CA GLN A 202 -22.28 31.19 -23.10
C GLN A 202 -20.95 30.51 -22.72
N ILE A 203 -20.03 30.40 -23.69
CA ILE A 203 -18.68 29.87 -23.44
C ILE A 203 -17.98 30.73 -22.37
N GLN A 204 -18.02 32.06 -22.49
CA GLN A 204 -17.36 32.95 -21.54
C GLN A 204 -17.92 32.81 -20.12
N ASP A 205 -19.24 32.74 -19.97
CA ASP A 205 -19.92 32.57 -18.68
C ASP A 205 -19.53 31.22 -18.04
N TRP A 206 -19.50 30.13 -18.82
CA TRP A 206 -19.04 28.82 -18.35
C TRP A 206 -17.55 28.81 -17.97
N VAL A 207 -16.67 29.37 -18.80
CA VAL A 207 -15.23 29.48 -18.53
C VAL A 207 -14.99 30.25 -17.23
N ASN A 208 -15.78 31.30 -16.95
CA ASN A 208 -15.67 32.06 -15.69
C ASN A 208 -16.05 31.21 -14.48
N VAL A 209 -17.06 30.33 -14.59
CA VAL A 209 -17.43 29.40 -13.52
C VAL A 209 -16.30 28.41 -13.24
N VAL A 210 -15.69 27.83 -14.29
CA VAL A 210 -14.60 26.86 -14.13
C VAL A 210 -13.31 27.52 -13.65
N ASN A 211 -12.95 28.71 -14.15
CA ASN A 211 -11.75 29.45 -13.71
C ASN A 211 -11.78 29.85 -12.23
N ASN A 212 -12.97 29.97 -11.63
CA ASN A 212 -13.10 30.20 -10.19
C ASN A 212 -12.73 28.96 -9.35
N LYS A 213 -12.54 27.81 -9.99
CA LYS A 213 -12.11 26.58 -9.34
C LYS A 213 -10.60 26.44 -9.49
N LYS A 214 -9.93 26.12 -8.37
CA LYS A 214 -8.47 25.93 -8.36
C LYS A 214 -8.12 24.56 -8.95
N ASN A 215 -7.00 24.50 -9.67
CA ASN A 215 -6.39 23.27 -10.18
C ASN A 215 -7.30 22.43 -11.10
N GLN A 216 -8.30 23.04 -11.74
CA GLN A 216 -9.18 22.39 -12.71
C GLN A 216 -8.94 23.02 -14.08
N GLU A 217 -8.72 22.18 -15.10
CA GLU A 217 -8.55 22.65 -16.48
C GLU A 217 -9.86 22.56 -17.25
N TRP A 218 -9.93 23.32 -18.35
CA TRP A 218 -11.07 23.31 -19.25
C TRP A 218 -10.64 23.25 -20.70
N MET A 219 -11.52 22.70 -21.53
CA MET A 219 -11.32 22.56 -22.96
C MET A 219 -12.63 22.79 -23.71
N ILE A 220 -12.55 23.55 -24.80
CA ILE A 220 -13.65 23.75 -25.74
C ILE A 220 -13.48 22.78 -26.91
N VAL A 221 -14.49 21.95 -27.14
CA VAL A 221 -14.52 20.95 -28.21
C VAL A 221 -15.51 21.43 -29.27
N TYR A 222 -14.97 21.91 -30.39
CA TYR A 222 -15.77 22.32 -31.54
C TYR A 222 -16.04 21.11 -32.45
N ILE A 223 -17.30 20.73 -32.58
CA ILE A 223 -17.75 19.59 -33.37
C ILE A 223 -18.23 20.12 -34.72
N SER A 224 -17.53 19.78 -35.80
CA SER A 224 -17.96 20.17 -37.14
C SER A 224 -18.91 19.14 -37.74
N SER A 225 -20.09 19.59 -38.18
CA SER A 225 -21.04 18.75 -38.91
C SER A 225 -20.53 18.38 -40.31
N PRO A 226 -20.74 17.15 -40.79
CA PRO A 226 -20.43 16.74 -42.16
C PRO A 226 -21.18 17.57 -43.22
N GLU A 227 -22.35 18.14 -42.89
CA GLU A 227 -23.15 18.98 -43.79
C GLU A 227 -22.56 20.39 -44.00
N SER A 228 -21.70 20.86 -43.09
CA SER A 228 -21.07 22.18 -43.15
C SER A 228 -20.15 22.34 -44.38
N ARG A 229 -19.63 21.21 -44.91
CA ARG A 229 -18.82 21.18 -46.15
C ARG A 229 -19.61 21.60 -47.39
N ALA A 230 -20.91 21.31 -47.46
CA ALA A 230 -21.72 21.56 -48.66
C ALA A 230 -22.01 23.06 -48.91
N LYS A 231 -21.85 23.91 -47.89
CA LYS A 231 -22.15 25.36 -47.96
C LYS A 231 -20.91 26.26 -48.05
N SER A 232 -19.70 25.69 -48.06
CA SER A 232 -18.45 26.44 -48.13
C SER A 232 -18.02 26.70 -49.59
N GLY A 233 -18.77 27.55 -50.29
CA GLY A 233 -18.38 28.08 -51.59
C GLY A 233 -17.14 28.99 -51.51
N LEU A 234 -16.40 29.04 -52.62
CA LEU A 234 -15.06 29.61 -52.86
C LEU A 234 -14.80 31.09 -52.44
N LEU A 235 -15.73 31.78 -51.78
CA LEU A 235 -15.69 33.25 -51.58
C LEU A 235 -16.22 33.74 -50.21
N LYS A 236 -16.07 32.99 -49.12
CA LYS A 236 -16.32 33.54 -47.77
C LYS A 236 -15.01 34.01 -47.13
N LEU A 237 -14.75 35.32 -47.22
CA LEU A 237 -13.62 36.05 -46.62
C LEU A 237 -13.68 36.17 -45.08
N GLY A 238 -14.62 35.48 -44.43
CA GLY A 238 -14.77 35.43 -42.98
C GLY A 238 -14.20 34.12 -42.46
N GLY A 239 -13.16 34.18 -41.63
CA GLY A 239 -12.54 33.00 -41.01
C GLY A 239 -13.58 32.07 -40.36
N ASN A 240 -13.25 30.79 -40.30
CA ASN A 240 -14.13 29.75 -39.75
C ASN A 240 -14.50 30.08 -38.29
N VAL A 241 -15.72 29.75 -37.85
CA VAL A 241 -16.17 29.99 -36.46
C VAL A 241 -15.17 29.40 -35.45
N TYR A 242 -14.60 28.23 -35.78
CA TYR A 242 -13.51 27.63 -35.01
C TYR A 242 -12.29 28.54 -34.81
N ASP A 243 -11.84 29.23 -35.87
CA ASP A 243 -10.67 30.11 -35.78
C ASP A 243 -10.96 31.32 -34.87
N LYS A 244 -12.21 31.77 -34.84
CA LYS A 244 -12.67 32.83 -33.91
C LYS A 244 -12.72 32.33 -32.47
N ILE A 245 -13.25 31.13 -32.22
CA ILE A 245 -13.22 30.50 -30.89
C ILE A 245 -11.77 30.37 -30.42
N LYS A 246 -10.88 29.88 -31.28
CA LYS A 246 -9.45 29.76 -30.97
C LYS A 246 -8.82 31.12 -30.65
N SER A 247 -9.11 32.15 -31.44
CA SER A 247 -8.61 33.51 -31.19
C SER A 247 -9.13 34.11 -29.88
N ASP A 248 -10.38 33.79 -29.50
CA ASP A 248 -11.02 34.34 -28.31
C ASP A 248 -10.59 33.62 -27.02
N PHE A 249 -10.42 32.30 -27.06
CA PHE A 249 -10.28 31.46 -25.86
C PHE A 249 -8.95 30.71 -25.71
N ASN A 250 -8.13 30.60 -26.76
CA ASN A 250 -6.83 29.89 -26.70
C ASN A 250 -5.68 30.80 -26.22
N VAL A 251 -6.00 31.80 -25.40
CA VAL A 251 -5.06 32.82 -24.93
C VAL A 251 -4.16 32.19 -23.85
N ARG A 252 -2.85 32.11 -24.10
CA ARG A 252 -1.76 31.59 -23.22
C ARG A 252 -1.49 30.07 -23.22
N ARG A 253 -2.37 29.22 -23.77
CA ARG A 253 -2.14 27.76 -23.91
C ARG A 253 -2.69 27.28 -25.24
N GLU A 254 -1.92 26.45 -25.96
CA GLU A 254 -2.27 26.05 -27.33
C GLU A 254 -3.34 24.95 -27.40
N SER A 255 -3.54 24.16 -26.34
CA SER A 255 -4.41 22.97 -26.32
C SER A 255 -5.82 23.19 -25.70
N ARG A 256 -6.31 24.44 -25.55
CA ARG A 256 -7.64 24.70 -24.93
C ARG A 256 -8.82 24.59 -25.89
N CYS A 257 -8.58 24.74 -27.18
CA CYS A 257 -9.61 24.63 -28.22
C CYS A 257 -9.24 23.50 -29.17
N VAL A 258 -10.12 22.51 -29.31
CA VAL A 258 -9.92 21.33 -30.17
C VAL A 258 -11.07 21.23 -31.17
N LYS A 259 -10.76 20.87 -32.41
CA LYS A 259 -11.75 20.63 -33.46
C LYS A 259 -11.93 19.14 -33.70
N LEU A 260 -13.14 18.64 -33.48
CA LEU A 260 -13.53 17.27 -33.79
C LEU A 260 -14.31 17.25 -35.11
N LYS A 261 -13.73 16.61 -36.15
CA LYS A 261 -14.36 16.48 -37.46
C LYS A 261 -15.09 15.15 -37.57
N LEU A 262 -16.42 15.19 -37.47
CA LEU A 262 -17.27 14.04 -37.75
C LEU A 262 -17.32 13.83 -39.27
N SER A 263 -16.60 12.83 -39.76
CA SER A 263 -16.45 12.52 -41.19
C SER A 263 -16.77 11.05 -41.44
N ASN A 264 -17.40 10.73 -42.57
CA ASN A 264 -17.61 9.35 -43.03
C ASN A 264 -16.31 8.69 -43.56
N ASP A 265 -15.21 9.44 -43.57
CA ASP A 265 -13.86 8.98 -43.93
C ASP A 265 -13.13 8.54 -42.66
N ASP A 266 -13.07 7.22 -42.44
CA ASP A 266 -12.56 6.59 -41.23
C ASP A 266 -11.14 7.04 -40.87
N GLY A 267 -10.29 7.31 -41.87
CA GLY A 267 -8.90 7.72 -41.65
C GLY A 267 -8.78 9.12 -41.01
N ARG A 268 -9.50 10.10 -41.56
CA ARG A 268 -9.50 11.48 -41.05
C ARG A 268 -10.28 11.65 -39.76
N ASN A 269 -11.33 10.85 -39.59
CA ASN A 269 -12.08 10.77 -38.34
C ASN A 269 -11.15 10.29 -37.22
N SER A 270 -10.42 9.18 -37.45
CA SER A 270 -9.46 8.61 -36.49
C SER A 270 -8.36 9.61 -36.09
N GLU A 271 -7.78 10.34 -37.04
CA GLU A 271 -6.78 11.40 -36.76
C GLU A 271 -7.33 12.49 -35.83
N SER A 272 -8.53 13.02 -36.13
CA SER A 272 -9.16 14.08 -35.31
C SER A 272 -9.47 13.60 -33.90
N TRP A 273 -9.89 12.34 -33.75
CA TRP A 273 -10.11 11.73 -32.45
C TRP A 273 -8.81 11.49 -31.67
N ASN A 274 -7.72 11.12 -32.35
CA ASN A 274 -6.41 10.95 -31.72
C ASN A 274 -5.87 12.29 -31.20
N GLU A 275 -6.01 13.37 -31.97
CA GLU A 275 -5.68 14.73 -31.52
C GLU A 275 -6.51 15.13 -30.29
N PHE A 276 -7.81 14.87 -30.29
CA PHE A 276 -8.69 15.15 -29.17
C PHE A 276 -8.31 14.37 -27.91
N VAL A 277 -8.05 13.07 -28.04
CA VAL A 277 -7.60 12.23 -26.91
C VAL A 277 -6.22 12.69 -26.40
N ALA A 278 -5.30 13.09 -27.29
CA ALA A 278 -4.00 13.62 -26.89
C ALA A 278 -4.14 14.91 -26.09
N ALA A 279 -4.94 15.85 -26.58
CA ALA A 279 -5.24 17.10 -25.87
C ALA A 279 -5.92 16.84 -24.52
N MET A 280 -6.83 15.85 -24.45
CA MET A 280 -7.50 15.46 -23.21
C MET A 280 -6.49 14.96 -22.17
N LYS A 281 -5.55 14.10 -22.59
CA LYS A 281 -4.46 13.61 -21.72
C LYS A 281 -3.61 14.79 -21.21
N GLU A 282 -3.18 15.68 -22.10
CA GLU A 282 -2.38 16.86 -21.73
C GLU A 282 -3.09 17.75 -20.72
N ALA A 283 -4.39 18.01 -20.90
CA ALA A 283 -5.16 18.87 -20.01
C ALA A 283 -5.35 18.24 -18.62
N ILE A 284 -5.62 16.94 -18.55
CA ILE A 284 -5.71 16.20 -17.29
C ILE A 284 -4.36 16.23 -16.54
N LEU A 285 -3.26 15.96 -17.26
CA LEU A 285 -1.91 16.01 -16.68
C LEU A 285 -1.51 17.41 -16.22
N ALA A 286 -1.95 18.46 -16.93
CA ALA A 286 -1.70 19.84 -16.53
C ALA A 286 -2.41 20.22 -15.22
N SER A 287 -3.69 19.83 -15.08
CA SER A 287 -4.46 20.00 -13.84
C SER A 287 -3.79 19.26 -12.67
N PHE A 288 -3.40 18.01 -12.90
CA PHE A 288 -2.70 17.19 -11.90
C PHE A 288 -1.37 17.80 -11.45
N SER A 289 -0.53 18.24 -12.38
CA SER A 289 0.73 18.91 -12.05
C SER A 289 0.52 20.16 -11.21
N GLN A 290 -0.50 20.98 -11.50
CA GLN A 290 -0.84 22.15 -10.68
C GLN A 290 -1.28 21.75 -9.27
N GLN A 291 -2.08 20.68 -9.15
CA GLN A 291 -2.54 20.16 -7.86
C GLN A 291 -1.36 19.68 -7.01
N ILE A 292 -0.38 18.98 -7.59
CA ILE A 292 0.83 18.54 -6.89
C ILE A 292 1.65 19.72 -6.40
N ILE A 293 1.94 20.71 -7.26
CA ILE A 293 2.71 21.90 -6.87
C ILE A 293 2.05 22.58 -5.66
N GLN A 294 0.73 22.77 -5.71
CA GLN A 294 -0.01 23.40 -4.61
C GLN A 294 0.11 22.59 -3.30
N TYR A 295 -0.10 21.27 -3.35
CA TYR A 295 0.01 20.43 -2.16
C TYR A 295 1.43 20.40 -1.59
N GLU A 296 2.45 20.33 -2.44
CA GLU A 296 3.85 20.35 -2.02
C GLU A 296 4.23 21.69 -1.37
N GLU A 297 3.80 22.81 -1.95
CA GLU A 297 4.02 24.13 -1.39
C GLU A 297 3.33 24.31 -0.04
N ASP A 298 2.06 23.90 0.06
CA ASP A 298 1.31 23.98 1.32
C ASP A 298 1.91 23.08 2.41
N THR A 299 2.31 21.87 2.04
CA THR A 299 2.97 20.93 2.96
C THR A 299 4.32 21.47 3.41
N ARG A 300 5.12 22.03 2.50
CA ARG A 300 6.42 22.66 2.82
C ARG A 300 6.25 23.87 3.75
N ARG A 301 5.22 24.68 3.52
CA ARG A 301 4.90 25.83 4.38
C ARG A 301 4.47 25.39 5.78
N LEU A 302 3.70 24.32 5.90
CA LEU A 302 3.33 23.78 7.22
C LEU A 302 4.51 23.12 7.93
N ASP A 303 5.37 22.42 7.20
CA ASP A 303 6.56 21.78 7.75
C ASP A 303 7.59 22.81 8.26
N SER A 304 7.77 23.93 7.55
CA SER A 304 8.66 25.01 8.01
C SER A 304 8.19 25.70 9.30
N GLN A 305 6.91 25.54 9.64
CA GLN A 305 6.30 26.05 10.87
C GLN A 305 6.30 25.03 12.01
N ARG A 306 6.98 23.89 11.87
CA ARG A 306 6.96 22.78 12.84
C ARG A 306 7.44 23.14 14.24
N LEU A 307 8.32 24.14 14.37
CA LEU A 307 8.80 24.63 15.67
C LEU A 307 7.92 25.76 16.25
N MET A 308 6.92 26.24 15.51
CA MET A 308 6.08 27.33 15.97
C MET A 308 4.96 26.81 16.89
N PRO A 309 4.63 27.54 17.97
CA PRO A 309 3.47 27.22 18.80
C PRO A 309 2.19 27.20 17.97
N GLY A 310 1.36 26.17 18.14
CA GLY A 310 0.11 25.99 17.40
C GLY A 310 0.23 25.13 16.14
N TRP A 311 1.43 24.66 15.80
CA TRP A 311 1.58 23.59 14.82
C TRP A 311 0.87 22.30 15.28
N ASN A 312 0.37 21.51 14.33
CA ASN A 312 -0.37 20.28 14.60
C ASN A 312 -0.01 19.18 13.58
N TYR A 313 0.52 18.04 14.08
CA TYR A 313 0.86 16.89 13.24
C TYR A 313 -0.36 16.31 12.50
N CYS A 314 -1.52 16.17 13.13
CA CYS A 314 -2.73 15.66 12.46
C CYS A 314 -3.16 16.57 11.31
N GLN A 315 -3.00 17.90 11.44
CA GLN A 315 -3.25 18.83 10.34
C GLN A 315 -2.23 18.65 9.21
N TYR A 316 -0.94 18.52 9.54
CA TYR A 316 0.12 18.22 8.57
C TYR A 316 -0.15 16.90 7.83
N PHE A 317 -0.55 15.86 8.57
CA PHE A 317 -0.90 14.55 8.05
C PHE A 317 -2.00 14.65 7.00
N VAL A 318 -3.14 15.28 7.31
CA VAL A 318 -4.28 15.36 6.36
C VAL A 318 -3.91 16.11 5.07
N MET A 319 -3.06 17.14 5.18
CA MET A 319 -2.58 17.90 4.02
C MET A 319 -1.74 17.02 3.09
N LYS A 320 -0.75 16.32 3.66
CA LYS A 320 0.16 15.46 2.89
C LYS A 320 -0.50 14.16 2.43
N GLU A 321 -1.47 13.65 3.18
CA GLU A 321 -2.34 12.56 2.73
C GLU A 321 -3.16 13.00 1.50
N GLY A 322 -3.59 14.27 1.42
CA GLY A 322 -4.20 14.85 0.23
C GLY A 322 -3.36 14.72 -1.04
N LEU A 323 -2.04 14.90 -0.93
CA LEU A 323 -1.09 14.65 -2.03
C LEU A 323 -1.05 13.16 -2.41
N SER A 324 -1.03 12.28 -1.40
CA SER A 324 -1.03 10.83 -1.60
C SER A 324 -2.27 10.37 -2.38
N PHE A 325 -3.45 10.93 -2.07
CA PHE A 325 -4.68 10.64 -2.81
C PHE A 325 -4.64 11.17 -4.25
N ALA A 326 -3.99 12.30 -4.52
CA ALA A 326 -3.84 12.79 -5.89
C ALA A 326 -3.04 11.79 -6.74
N PHE A 327 -1.97 11.21 -6.19
CA PHE A 327 -1.22 10.14 -6.84
C PHE A 327 -2.06 8.87 -7.03
N GLU A 328 -2.85 8.48 -6.03
CA GLU A 328 -3.75 7.33 -6.10
C GLU A 328 -4.78 7.48 -7.24
N LEU A 329 -5.41 8.65 -7.38
CA LEU A 329 -6.36 8.95 -8.47
C LEU A 329 -5.74 8.77 -9.86
N MET A 330 -4.44 9.02 -9.99
CA MET A 330 -3.70 8.88 -11.25
C MET A 330 -3.07 7.49 -11.44
N GLY A 331 -3.29 6.56 -10.50
CA GLY A 331 -2.69 5.23 -10.53
C GLY A 331 -1.19 5.21 -10.23
N LEU A 332 -0.63 6.29 -9.70
CA LEU A 332 0.79 6.40 -9.32
C LEU A 332 1.01 5.91 -7.89
N TYR A 333 0.70 4.63 -7.64
CA TYR A 333 0.67 4.06 -6.29
C TYR A 333 2.04 4.03 -5.61
N GLU A 334 3.15 3.92 -6.35
CA GLU A 334 4.50 3.99 -5.80
C GLU A 334 4.79 5.38 -5.19
N GLU A 335 4.41 6.45 -5.89
CA GLU A 335 4.56 7.82 -5.39
C GLU A 335 3.66 8.07 -4.18
N ALA A 336 2.42 7.57 -4.22
CA ALA A 336 1.51 7.62 -3.08
C ALA A 336 2.10 6.91 -1.86
N LEU A 337 2.75 5.76 -2.07
CA LEU A 337 3.33 4.96 -1.00
C LEU A 337 4.51 5.67 -0.34
N VAL A 338 5.38 6.31 -1.13
CA VAL A 338 6.48 7.14 -0.61
C VAL A 338 5.96 8.24 0.31
N GLN A 339 4.83 8.87 -0.02
CA GLN A 339 4.24 9.90 0.85
C GLN A 339 3.81 9.35 2.22
N TYR A 340 3.24 8.14 2.26
CA TYR A 340 2.89 7.48 3.53
C TYR A 340 4.12 7.05 4.32
N ASP A 341 5.17 6.57 3.66
CA ASP A 341 6.45 6.23 4.30
C ASP A 341 7.13 7.48 4.90
N GLU A 342 7.10 8.61 4.19
CA GLU A 342 7.58 9.90 4.72
C GLU A 342 6.71 10.40 5.89
N LEU A 343 5.40 10.17 5.85
CA LEU A 343 4.50 10.50 6.97
C LEU A 343 4.82 9.68 8.22
N GLU A 344 5.13 8.39 8.06
CA GLU A 344 5.57 7.54 9.16
C GLU A 344 6.87 8.03 9.78
N ALA A 345 7.86 8.35 8.94
CA ALA A 345 9.12 8.91 9.42
C ALA A 345 8.92 10.24 10.16
N ALA A 346 8.09 11.13 9.60
CA ALA A 346 7.74 12.40 10.23
C ALA A 346 7.03 12.18 11.59
N PHE A 347 6.13 11.19 11.69
CA PHE A 347 5.46 10.83 12.94
C PHE A 347 6.47 10.49 14.04
N PHE A 348 7.42 9.58 13.76
CA PHE A 348 8.41 9.17 14.76
C PHE A 348 9.34 10.32 15.15
N GLN A 349 9.72 11.16 14.19
CA GLN A 349 10.52 12.34 14.47
C GLN A 349 9.76 13.31 15.39
N THR A 350 8.49 13.56 15.10
CA THR A 350 7.63 14.43 15.94
C THR A 350 7.45 13.84 17.33
N LEU A 351 7.23 12.52 17.44
CA LEU A 351 7.09 11.83 18.71
C LEU A 351 8.34 12.00 19.58
N THR A 352 9.52 11.94 18.97
CA THR A 352 10.81 12.13 19.67
C THR A 352 11.03 13.58 20.12
N GLU A 353 10.72 14.55 19.25
CA GLU A 353 11.02 15.97 19.48
C GLU A 353 10.00 16.68 20.37
N GLN A 354 8.71 16.39 20.19
CA GLN A 354 7.60 17.15 20.79
C GLN A 354 6.62 16.25 21.57
N GLY A 355 6.84 14.94 21.57
CA GLY A 355 5.88 13.97 22.09
C GLY A 355 4.66 13.82 21.18
N ALA A 356 3.51 13.45 21.78
CA ALA A 356 2.26 13.21 21.06
C ALA A 356 1.09 14.09 21.55
N PRO A 357 1.24 15.43 21.62
CA PRO A 357 0.22 16.30 22.23
C PRO A 357 -1.12 16.35 21.47
N TRP A 358 -1.13 15.98 20.18
CA TRP A 358 -2.34 15.94 19.34
C TRP A 358 -2.98 14.56 19.25
N PHE A 359 -2.40 13.57 19.92
CA PHE A 359 -2.96 12.23 20.02
C PHE A 359 -3.55 12.04 21.40
N GLN A 360 -4.55 11.17 21.49
CA GLN A 360 -4.98 10.65 22.79
C GLN A 360 -3.89 9.73 23.39
N LYS A 361 -4.22 9.07 24.51
CA LYS A 361 -3.38 8.01 25.07
C LYS A 361 -3.08 6.93 24.03
N PHE A 362 -2.17 6.02 24.38
CA PHE A 362 -1.69 4.95 23.48
C PHE A 362 -2.81 4.25 22.69
N GLY A 363 -3.92 3.86 23.32
CA GLY A 363 -5.07 3.23 22.65
C GLY A 363 -5.05 1.71 22.75
N GLY A 364 -5.81 1.02 21.90
CA GLY A 364 -5.90 -0.45 21.90
C GLY A 364 -6.81 -1.02 23.00
N THR A 365 -7.74 -0.21 23.50
CA THR A 365 -8.61 -0.57 24.63
C THR A 365 -10.07 -0.79 24.23
N ALA A 366 -10.43 -0.52 22.97
CA ALA A 366 -11.78 -0.80 22.49
C ALA A 366 -11.95 -2.31 22.26
N ALA A 367 -13.18 -2.80 22.42
CA ALA A 367 -13.50 -4.17 22.07
C ALA A 367 -13.19 -4.43 20.59
N GLY A 368 -12.48 -5.52 20.29
CA GLY A 368 -12.06 -5.87 18.94
C GLY A 368 -10.69 -5.31 18.54
N ASP A 369 -10.07 -4.42 19.32
CA ASP A 369 -8.75 -3.89 18.97
C ASP A 369 -7.65 -4.95 18.89
N ASP A 370 -7.80 -6.09 19.58
CA ASP A 370 -6.87 -7.22 19.52
C ASP A 370 -7.15 -8.21 18.37
N SER A 371 -8.32 -8.19 17.74
CA SER A 371 -8.73 -9.29 16.85
C SER A 371 -9.30 -8.88 15.49
N GLU A 372 -9.78 -7.64 15.39
CA GLU A 372 -10.34 -7.12 14.14
C GLU A 372 -9.27 -6.97 13.05
N ASN A 373 -9.73 -6.95 11.80
CA ASN A 373 -8.83 -6.88 10.65
C ASN A 373 -8.07 -5.55 10.63
N ILE A 374 -6.75 -5.61 10.83
CA ILE A 374 -5.87 -4.44 10.83
C ILE A 374 -5.76 -3.75 9.46
N LEU A 375 -6.18 -4.41 8.37
CA LEU A 375 -6.20 -3.86 7.02
C LEU A 375 -7.53 -3.17 6.67
N ASP A 376 -8.54 -3.22 7.56
CA ASP A 376 -9.83 -2.58 7.33
C ASP A 376 -9.78 -1.08 7.67
N LEU A 377 -9.78 -0.27 6.61
CA LEU A 377 -9.81 1.20 6.67
C LEU A 377 -11.15 1.77 7.15
N LYS A 378 -12.23 0.97 7.14
CA LYS A 378 -13.59 1.40 7.53
C LYS A 378 -13.97 0.96 8.94
N ARG A 379 -13.10 0.19 9.61
CA ARG A 379 -13.31 -0.30 10.99
C ARG A 379 -13.67 0.80 11.98
N LYS A 380 -13.00 1.94 11.87
CA LYS A 380 -13.24 3.15 12.66
C LYS A 380 -13.26 4.36 11.71
N PRO A 381 -13.94 5.47 12.06
CA PRO A 381 -13.90 6.70 11.27
C PRO A 381 -12.56 7.41 11.46
N TYR A 382 -11.44 6.77 11.08
CA TYR A 382 -10.07 7.23 11.35
C TYR A 382 -9.85 8.66 10.87
N ARG A 383 -10.35 9.00 9.67
CA ARG A 383 -10.22 10.35 9.11
C ARG A 383 -10.88 11.41 9.99
N ASP A 384 -12.08 11.14 10.49
CA ASP A 384 -12.79 12.08 11.37
C ASP A 384 -12.07 12.20 12.72
N MET A 385 -11.55 11.09 13.24
CA MET A 385 -10.76 11.08 14.47
C MET A 385 -9.45 11.88 14.33
N ILE A 386 -8.79 11.82 13.16
CA ILE A 386 -7.59 12.62 12.86
C ILE A 386 -7.97 14.10 12.78
N LEU A 387 -9.04 14.45 12.05
CA LEU A 387 -9.49 15.84 11.91
C LEU A 387 -9.89 16.48 13.26
N GLN A 388 -10.44 15.68 14.17
CA GLN A 388 -10.87 16.12 15.50
C GLN A 388 -9.75 16.04 16.56
N ASN A 389 -8.56 15.54 16.21
CA ASN A 389 -7.47 15.23 17.15
C ASN A 389 -7.88 14.28 18.28
N THR A 390 -8.79 13.35 18.01
CA THR A 390 -9.26 12.34 18.96
C THR A 390 -8.68 10.95 18.69
N ILE A 391 -7.81 10.82 17.69
CA ILE A 391 -7.19 9.54 17.35
C ILE A 391 -6.13 9.13 18.39
N THR A 392 -6.08 7.84 18.71
CA THR A 392 -5.04 7.24 19.57
C THR A 392 -3.78 6.95 18.77
N ILE A 393 -2.64 6.78 19.44
CA ILE A 393 -1.39 6.37 18.76
C ILE A 393 -1.58 5.00 18.08
N PHE A 394 -2.22 4.05 18.76
CA PHE A 394 -2.53 2.73 18.24
C PHE A 394 -3.37 2.80 16.96
N ASP A 395 -4.49 3.51 17.00
CA ASP A 395 -5.40 3.62 15.85
C ASP A 395 -4.73 4.32 14.66
N PHE A 396 -3.93 5.35 14.92
CA PHE A 396 -3.18 6.05 13.87
C PHE A 396 -2.14 5.15 13.20
N ARG A 397 -1.37 4.39 14.00
CA ARG A 397 -0.35 3.46 13.49
C ARG A 397 -0.97 2.35 12.65
N VAL A 398 -2.09 1.78 13.10
CA VAL A 398 -2.84 0.76 12.35
C VAL A 398 -3.41 1.36 11.05
N TYR A 399 -4.00 2.55 11.10
CA TYR A 399 -4.52 3.24 9.92
C TYR A 399 -3.43 3.49 8.86
N LEU A 400 -2.28 4.02 9.28
CA LEU A 400 -1.15 4.30 8.40
C LEU A 400 -0.62 3.02 7.72
N PHE A 401 -0.46 1.96 8.50
CA PHE A 401 -0.06 0.65 8.00
C PHE A 401 -1.09 0.08 7.01
N ALA A 402 -2.38 0.15 7.33
CA ALA A 402 -3.46 -0.28 6.45
C ALA A 402 -3.44 0.48 5.11
N ARG A 403 -3.20 1.79 5.11
CA ARG A 403 -3.08 2.60 3.89
C ARG A 403 -1.87 2.18 3.05
N GLN A 404 -0.71 1.91 3.65
CA GLN A 404 0.47 1.40 2.94
C GLN A 404 0.19 0.02 2.31
N CYS A 405 -0.45 -0.89 3.05
CA CYS A 405 -0.81 -2.22 2.55
C CYS A 405 -1.87 -2.16 1.45
N PHE A 406 -2.84 -1.25 1.55
CA PHE A 406 -3.83 -1.01 0.49
C PHE A 406 -3.16 -0.63 -0.82
N LEU A 407 -2.19 0.30 -0.80
CA LEU A 407 -1.47 0.70 -2.01
C LEU A 407 -0.65 -0.45 -2.62
N LEU A 408 0.00 -1.26 -1.79
CA LEU A 408 0.72 -2.45 -2.26
C LEU A 408 -0.20 -3.53 -2.82
N TYR A 409 -1.39 -3.68 -2.25
CA TYR A 409 -2.41 -4.59 -2.74
C TYR A 409 -2.88 -4.18 -4.14
N THR A 410 -3.14 -2.89 -4.35
CA THR A 410 -3.52 -2.36 -5.67
C THR A 410 -2.40 -2.51 -6.71
N GLN A 411 -1.13 -2.54 -6.27
CA GLN A 411 0.02 -2.87 -7.12
C GLN A 411 0.21 -4.37 -7.37
N ASN A 412 -0.65 -5.23 -6.80
CA ASN A 412 -0.54 -6.68 -6.88
C ASN A 412 0.82 -7.20 -6.36
N ALA A 413 1.29 -6.65 -5.22
CA ALA A 413 2.62 -6.89 -4.65
C ALA A 413 2.57 -7.68 -3.31
N PRO A 414 2.20 -8.98 -3.32
CA PRO A 414 1.96 -9.75 -2.09
C PRO A 414 3.21 -9.96 -1.22
N VAL A 415 4.39 -10.04 -1.84
CA VAL A 415 5.67 -10.21 -1.13
C VAL A 415 5.97 -8.99 -0.26
N ASP A 416 5.82 -7.80 -0.84
CA ASP A 416 6.09 -6.53 -0.15
C ASP A 416 5.11 -6.30 1.00
N ILE A 417 3.84 -6.69 0.82
CA ILE A 417 2.84 -6.65 1.91
C ILE A 417 3.30 -7.51 3.09
N CYS A 418 3.69 -8.76 2.83
CA CYS A 418 4.12 -9.67 3.90
C CYS A 418 5.41 -9.19 4.60
N GLN A 419 6.39 -8.68 3.84
CA GLN A 419 7.63 -8.16 4.40
C GLN A 419 7.39 -6.91 5.27
N ARG A 420 6.59 -5.96 4.77
CA ARG A 420 6.22 -4.75 5.52
C ARG A 420 5.41 -5.10 6.76
N ALA A 421 4.47 -6.04 6.66
CA ALA A 421 3.71 -6.54 7.80
C ALA A 421 4.63 -7.14 8.87
N LYS A 422 5.60 -7.97 8.49
CA LYS A 422 6.53 -8.57 9.46
C LYS A 422 7.30 -7.49 10.23
N LEU A 423 7.82 -6.47 9.54
CA LEU A 423 8.55 -5.36 10.17
C LEU A 423 7.63 -4.55 11.10
N PHE A 424 6.45 -4.15 10.60
CA PHE A 424 5.49 -3.37 11.36
C PHE A 424 4.99 -4.11 12.61
N ILE A 425 4.50 -5.34 12.46
CA ILE A 425 3.93 -6.13 13.56
C ILE A 425 5.01 -6.41 14.61
N THR A 426 6.24 -6.76 14.22
CA THR A 426 7.33 -7.02 15.18
C THR A 426 7.73 -5.76 15.95
N ALA A 427 7.85 -4.62 15.26
CA ALA A 427 8.20 -3.34 15.90
C ALA A 427 7.04 -2.86 16.79
N PHE A 428 5.80 -2.99 16.33
CA PHE A 428 4.63 -2.54 17.07
C PHE A 428 4.32 -3.44 18.27
N ALA A 429 4.58 -4.75 18.17
CA ALA A 429 4.51 -5.66 19.31
C ALA A 429 5.38 -5.16 20.47
N ARG A 430 6.61 -4.69 20.22
CA ARG A 430 7.44 -4.09 21.27
C ARG A 430 6.77 -2.90 21.96
N ASN A 431 6.17 -2.01 21.18
CA ASN A 431 5.42 -0.86 21.71
C ASN A 431 4.21 -1.28 22.54
N LEU A 432 3.51 -2.36 22.13
CA LEU A 432 2.39 -2.92 22.90
C LEU A 432 2.85 -3.45 24.25
N HIS A 433 4.00 -4.14 24.32
CA HIS A 433 4.58 -4.62 25.57
C HIS A 433 5.01 -3.48 26.50
N GLU A 434 5.59 -2.40 25.95
CA GLU A 434 5.95 -1.22 26.73
C GLU A 434 4.73 -0.54 27.37
N ASN A 435 3.54 -0.72 26.79
CA ASN A 435 2.27 -0.16 27.25
C ASN A 435 1.32 -1.21 27.85
N GLU A 436 1.82 -2.39 28.22
CA GLU A 436 1.04 -3.56 28.68
C GLU A 436 0.12 -3.24 29.86
N THR A 437 0.55 -2.35 30.76
CA THR A 437 -0.27 -1.92 31.93
C THR A 437 -1.60 -1.25 31.57
N SER A 438 -1.71 -0.71 30.35
CA SER A 438 -2.93 -0.07 29.85
C SER A 438 -3.81 -0.99 29.01
N LEU A 439 -3.32 -2.19 28.70
CA LEU A 439 -3.95 -3.16 27.82
C LEU A 439 -4.50 -4.33 28.64
N VAL A 440 -5.40 -5.11 28.04
CA VAL A 440 -5.89 -6.34 28.67
C VAL A 440 -4.78 -7.40 28.69
N PRO A 441 -4.75 -8.32 29.67
CA PRO A 441 -3.78 -9.41 29.69
C PRO A 441 -3.79 -10.20 28.39
N TYR A 442 -2.61 -10.54 27.87
CA TYR A 442 -2.39 -11.24 26.59
C TYR A 442 -2.91 -10.50 25.34
N PHE A 443 -3.16 -9.18 25.44
CA PHE A 443 -3.55 -8.37 24.28
C PHE A 443 -2.53 -8.44 23.16
N CYS A 444 -1.24 -8.35 23.47
CA CYS A 444 -0.19 -8.30 22.45
C CYS A 444 -0.14 -9.61 21.65
N GLU A 445 -0.17 -10.75 22.32
CA GLU A 445 -0.17 -12.07 21.72
C GLU A 445 -1.40 -12.27 20.83
N SER A 446 -2.59 -11.90 21.33
CA SER A 446 -3.85 -11.93 20.55
C SER A 446 -3.77 -11.03 19.31
N TRP A 447 -3.26 -9.81 19.49
CA TRP A 447 -3.11 -8.83 18.41
C TRP A 447 -2.13 -9.28 17.33
N VAL A 448 -0.93 -9.75 17.73
CA VAL A 448 0.09 -10.22 16.78
C VAL A 448 -0.41 -11.42 16.00
N TYR A 449 -1.04 -12.39 16.68
CA TYR A 449 -1.65 -13.54 16.01
C TYR A 449 -2.70 -13.09 14.98
N SER A 450 -3.65 -12.25 15.41
CA SER A 450 -4.76 -11.78 14.56
C SER A 450 -4.25 -10.97 13.36
N ALA A 451 -3.27 -10.09 13.58
CA ALA A 451 -2.62 -9.28 12.55
C ALA A 451 -1.93 -10.15 11.48
N CYS A 452 -1.10 -11.12 11.90
CA CYS A 452 -0.42 -12.03 10.98
C CYS A 452 -1.41 -12.88 10.16
N MET A 453 -2.49 -13.34 10.80
CA MET A 453 -3.52 -14.13 10.13
C MET A 453 -4.34 -13.28 9.14
N ALA A 454 -4.69 -12.05 9.50
CA ALA A 454 -5.40 -11.12 8.63
C ALA A 454 -4.61 -10.80 7.35
N VAL A 455 -3.33 -10.45 7.49
CA VAL A 455 -2.43 -10.18 6.36
C VAL A 455 -2.26 -11.44 5.49
N THR A 456 -2.06 -12.60 6.11
CA THR A 456 -1.88 -13.85 5.35
C THR A 456 -3.11 -14.20 4.52
N ARG A 457 -4.31 -14.18 5.12
CA ARG A 457 -5.56 -14.46 4.39
C ARG A 457 -5.74 -13.50 3.21
N HIS A 458 -5.45 -12.23 3.44
CA HIS A 458 -5.61 -11.21 2.41
C HIS A 458 -4.66 -11.40 1.23
N CYS A 459 -3.39 -11.71 1.50
CA CYS A 459 -2.45 -12.03 0.43
C CYS A 459 -2.75 -13.38 -0.26
N GLU A 460 -3.31 -14.36 0.46
CA GLU A 460 -3.73 -15.64 -0.14
C GLU A 460 -4.83 -15.42 -1.18
N GLU A 461 -5.81 -14.57 -0.87
CA GLU A 461 -6.86 -14.19 -1.82
C GLU A 461 -6.30 -13.45 -3.03
N LEU A 462 -5.38 -12.49 -2.82
CA LEU A 462 -4.70 -11.78 -3.90
C LEU A 462 -3.98 -12.75 -4.86
N VAL A 463 -3.22 -13.69 -4.31
CA VAL A 463 -2.48 -14.69 -5.10
C VAL A 463 -3.42 -15.69 -5.78
N ALA A 464 -4.55 -16.03 -5.15
CA ALA A 464 -5.54 -16.93 -5.74
C ALA A 464 -6.29 -16.31 -6.95
N VAL A 465 -6.55 -15.01 -6.92
CA VAL A 465 -7.26 -14.29 -8.00
C VAL A 465 -6.31 -13.92 -9.15
N SER A 466 -5.06 -13.60 -8.84
CA SER A 466 -4.09 -13.14 -9.83
C SER A 466 -3.41 -14.30 -10.57
N THR A 467 -3.68 -14.44 -11.87
CA THR A 467 -3.03 -15.44 -12.75
C THR A 467 -1.67 -14.99 -13.32
N SER A 468 -1.17 -13.83 -12.89
CA SER A 468 -0.02 -13.13 -13.50
C SER A 468 1.33 -13.43 -12.83
N PHE A 469 1.36 -14.16 -11.72
CA PHE A 469 2.58 -14.37 -10.95
C PHE A 469 3.47 -15.48 -11.53
N THR A 470 4.78 -15.20 -11.59
CA THR A 470 5.77 -16.22 -11.95
C THR A 470 6.01 -17.18 -10.79
N PRO A 471 6.46 -18.44 -11.05
CA PRO A 471 6.78 -19.39 -9.99
C PRO A 471 7.79 -18.86 -8.96
N GLN A 472 8.73 -18.00 -9.39
CA GLN A 472 9.72 -17.37 -8.51
C GLN A 472 9.05 -16.40 -7.53
N VAL A 473 8.12 -15.57 -7.99
CA VAL A 473 7.38 -14.63 -7.12
C VAL A 473 6.51 -15.41 -6.12
N ILE A 474 5.88 -16.50 -6.55
CA ILE A 474 5.10 -17.38 -5.67
C ILE A 474 6.00 -18.00 -4.59
N SER A 475 7.18 -18.49 -4.95
CA SER A 475 8.16 -19.02 -3.99
C SER A 475 8.61 -17.97 -2.96
N LEU A 476 8.85 -16.72 -3.39
CA LEU A 476 9.22 -15.62 -2.50
C LEU A 476 8.06 -15.25 -1.56
N TYR A 477 6.84 -15.21 -2.08
CA TYR A 477 5.62 -14.97 -1.31
C TYR A 477 5.41 -16.04 -0.25
N GLU A 478 5.51 -17.33 -0.61
CA GLU A 478 5.36 -18.43 0.33
C GLU A 478 6.43 -18.36 1.45
N GLY A 479 7.64 -17.91 1.14
CA GLY A 479 8.68 -17.65 2.14
C GLY A 479 8.32 -16.51 3.10
N ALA A 480 7.80 -15.39 2.58
CA ALA A 480 7.38 -14.25 3.39
C ALA A 480 6.14 -14.55 4.24
N LYS A 481 5.20 -15.34 3.70
CA LYS A 481 4.03 -15.88 4.40
C LYS A 481 4.43 -16.82 5.52
N ALA A 482 5.37 -17.73 5.28
CA ALA A 482 5.87 -18.64 6.30
C ALA A 482 6.43 -17.88 7.51
N ASP A 483 7.15 -16.78 7.28
CA ASP A 483 7.68 -15.95 8.37
C ASP A 483 6.57 -15.35 9.26
N LEU A 484 5.47 -14.87 8.65
CA LEU A 484 4.32 -14.34 9.39
C LEU A 484 3.60 -15.44 10.18
N LEU A 485 3.40 -16.60 9.57
CA LEU A 485 2.76 -17.74 10.22
C LEU A 485 3.61 -18.31 11.36
N GLN A 486 4.94 -18.32 11.20
CA GLN A 486 5.86 -18.66 12.28
C GLN A 486 5.75 -17.68 13.44
N TYR A 487 5.64 -16.38 13.15
CA TYR A 487 5.49 -15.38 14.20
C TYR A 487 4.13 -15.50 14.94
N ALA A 488 3.05 -15.82 14.22
CA ALA A 488 1.75 -16.15 14.80
C ALA A 488 1.82 -17.41 15.69
N ARG A 489 2.50 -18.46 15.23
CA ARG A 489 2.70 -19.69 16.03
C ARG A 489 3.45 -19.42 17.34
N MET A 490 4.49 -18.58 17.32
CA MET A 490 5.20 -18.19 18.54
C MET A 490 4.30 -17.50 19.57
N GLN A 491 3.23 -16.82 19.14
CA GLN A 491 2.25 -16.26 20.09
C GLN A 491 1.39 -17.36 20.73
N LEU A 492 1.06 -18.41 19.98
CA LEU A 492 0.37 -19.58 20.54
C LEU A 492 1.24 -20.26 21.60
N ASP A 493 2.55 -20.38 21.40
CA ASP A 493 3.46 -20.92 22.43
C ASP A 493 3.34 -20.14 23.75
N THR A 494 3.36 -18.80 23.69
CA THR A 494 3.19 -17.94 24.88
C THR A 494 1.82 -18.11 25.53
N LEU A 495 0.74 -18.13 24.73
CA LEU A 495 -0.64 -18.31 25.22
C LEU A 495 -0.85 -19.70 25.85
N GLY A 496 -0.26 -20.73 25.25
CA GLY A 496 -0.36 -22.12 25.72
C GLY A 496 0.36 -22.35 27.05
N VAL A 497 1.55 -21.75 27.22
CA VAL A 497 2.28 -21.75 28.50
C VAL A 497 1.51 -20.95 29.54
N GLY A 498 1.03 -19.75 29.19
CA GLY A 498 0.25 -18.88 30.09
C GLY A 498 -1.06 -19.50 30.58
N SER A 499 -1.66 -20.39 29.78
CA SER A 499 -2.91 -21.09 30.11
C SER A 499 -2.71 -22.48 30.73
N ASN A 500 -1.45 -22.90 30.95
CA ASN A 500 -1.08 -24.25 31.37
C ASN A 500 -1.65 -25.38 30.47
N LEU A 501 -2.01 -25.04 29.23
CA LEU A 501 -2.49 -25.99 28.22
C LEU A 501 -1.32 -26.67 27.51
N PHE A 502 -0.17 -26.00 27.46
CA PHE A 502 0.99 -26.43 26.67
C PHE A 502 2.32 -26.21 27.40
N PRO A 503 2.63 -27.01 28.44
CA PRO A 503 3.80 -26.79 29.30
C PRO A 503 5.15 -27.21 28.67
N TYR A 504 5.14 -27.91 27.53
CA TYR A 504 6.33 -28.50 26.92
C TYR A 504 6.82 -27.80 25.64
N SER A 505 6.33 -26.58 25.34
CA SER A 505 6.87 -25.82 24.20
C SER A 505 8.40 -25.68 24.32
N ILE A 506 9.14 -25.96 23.26
CA ILE A 506 10.58 -25.66 23.19
C ILE A 506 10.87 -24.15 23.30
N HIS A 507 9.87 -23.31 22.99
CA HIS A 507 9.90 -21.87 23.19
C HIS A 507 9.43 -21.46 24.58
N ALA A 508 9.02 -22.42 25.44
CA ALA A 508 8.61 -22.16 26.82
C ALA A 508 9.70 -21.42 27.59
N SER A 509 10.98 -21.69 27.35
CA SER A 509 12.09 -20.97 28.00
C SER A 509 12.09 -19.45 27.74
N LEU A 510 11.64 -19.00 26.56
CA LEU A 510 11.45 -17.58 26.23
C LEU A 510 10.15 -17.01 26.82
N ALA A 511 9.12 -17.84 26.99
CA ALA A 511 7.83 -17.46 27.59
C ALA A 511 7.86 -17.46 29.14
N THR A 512 8.71 -18.29 29.76
CA THR A 512 8.77 -18.51 31.22
C THR A 512 9.30 -17.32 32.01
N ASP A 513 10.09 -16.43 31.39
CA ASP A 513 10.54 -15.19 32.05
C ASP A 513 9.40 -14.18 32.25
N ARG A 514 8.32 -14.30 31.46
CA ARG A 514 7.14 -13.41 31.54
C ARG A 514 6.10 -13.94 32.50
N VAL A 515 5.80 -15.25 32.45
CA VAL A 515 4.90 -15.92 33.41
C VAL A 515 5.42 -15.82 34.86
N ARG A 516 6.74 -15.66 35.07
CA ARG A 516 7.33 -15.47 36.41
C ARG A 516 7.08 -14.08 37.02
N LYS A 517 6.73 -13.04 36.24
CA LYS A 517 6.40 -11.72 36.78
C LYS A 517 4.98 -11.66 37.36
N ASP A 518 4.06 -12.44 36.81
CA ASP A 518 2.68 -12.56 37.27
C ASP A 518 2.56 -13.83 38.12
N GLY A 519 2.78 -13.69 39.43
CA GLY A 519 2.82 -14.83 40.35
C GLY A 519 1.60 -15.75 40.24
N THR A 520 1.86 -17.06 40.10
CA THR A 520 0.93 -18.21 40.09
C THR A 520 -0.22 -18.17 39.06
N PRO A 521 -0.49 -19.27 38.33
CA PRO A 521 -1.64 -19.35 37.45
C PRO A 521 -2.90 -19.32 38.32
N ALA A 522 -3.62 -18.19 38.29
CA ALA A 522 -4.91 -18.10 38.94
C ALA A 522 -5.87 -19.05 38.22
N ASP A 523 -6.39 -20.03 38.94
CA ASP A 523 -7.58 -20.76 38.53
C ASP A 523 -8.65 -19.75 38.09
N GLY A 524 -8.99 -19.76 36.79
CA GLY A 524 -10.04 -18.91 36.22
C GLY A 524 -9.59 -17.55 35.64
N VAL A 525 -8.54 -17.50 34.82
CA VAL A 525 -8.29 -16.34 33.94
C VAL A 525 -9.48 -16.17 33.00
N GLN A 526 -10.34 -15.17 33.26
CA GLN A 526 -11.31 -14.73 32.25
C GLN A 526 -10.55 -14.05 31.12
N TRP A 527 -10.46 -14.74 29.99
CA TRP A 527 -9.80 -14.24 28.78
C TRP A 527 -10.56 -13.03 28.24
N ALA A 528 -9.99 -11.84 28.47
CA ALA A 528 -10.51 -10.56 27.98
C ALA A 528 -10.20 -10.32 26.48
N ILE A 529 -9.43 -11.21 25.84
CA ILE A 529 -9.20 -11.21 24.39
C ILE A 529 -10.54 -11.28 23.64
N THR A 530 -10.62 -10.79 22.40
CA THR A 530 -11.87 -10.80 21.63
C THR A 530 -11.86 -11.81 20.49
N ASN A 531 -10.69 -12.29 20.06
CA ASN A 531 -10.54 -13.24 18.95
C ASN A 531 -11.29 -14.57 19.20
N ALA A 532 -12.24 -14.90 18.33
CA ALA A 532 -13.06 -16.11 18.45
C ALA A 532 -12.29 -17.41 18.20
N GLU A 533 -11.33 -17.41 17.27
CA GLU A 533 -10.49 -18.59 16.96
C GLU A 533 -9.57 -18.92 18.14
N LEU A 534 -8.94 -17.90 18.74
CA LEU A 534 -8.12 -18.08 19.94
C LEU A 534 -8.96 -18.50 21.15
N LYS A 535 -10.14 -17.92 21.36
CA LYS A 535 -11.06 -18.36 22.44
C LYS A 535 -11.46 -19.82 22.29
N ALA A 536 -11.79 -20.25 21.07
CA ALA A 536 -12.15 -21.64 20.80
C ALA A 536 -10.94 -22.57 21.02
N GLY A 537 -9.75 -22.16 20.57
CA GLY A 537 -8.51 -22.91 20.79
C GLY A 537 -8.16 -23.05 22.27
N LEU A 538 -8.27 -21.97 23.05
CA LEU A 538 -7.95 -21.96 24.48
C LEU A 538 -9.00 -22.63 25.38
N ALA A 539 -10.11 -23.12 24.82
CA ALA A 539 -11.18 -23.75 25.59
C ALA A 539 -10.83 -25.16 26.10
N SER A 540 -9.92 -25.88 25.43
CA SER A 540 -9.47 -27.21 25.83
C SER A 540 -8.11 -27.55 25.24
N VAL A 541 -7.39 -28.49 25.86
CA VAL A 541 -6.10 -28.99 25.34
C VAL A 541 -6.24 -29.49 23.90
N ALA A 542 -7.28 -30.29 23.62
CA ALA A 542 -7.50 -30.83 22.27
C ALA A 542 -7.79 -29.74 21.22
N ALA A 543 -8.55 -28.70 21.59
CA ALA A 543 -8.82 -27.57 20.69
C ALA A 543 -7.57 -26.71 20.44
N PHE A 544 -6.74 -26.56 21.47
CA PHE A 544 -5.48 -25.83 21.38
C PHE A 544 -4.48 -26.59 20.49
N ASP A 545 -4.35 -27.90 20.69
CA ASP A 545 -3.52 -28.77 19.86
C ASP A 545 -3.95 -28.72 18.38
N ASP A 546 -5.25 -28.81 18.09
CA ASP A 546 -5.75 -28.70 16.71
C ASP A 546 -5.40 -27.35 16.07
N LEU A 547 -5.58 -26.24 16.80
CA LEU A 547 -5.22 -24.91 16.33
C LEU A 547 -3.71 -24.80 16.08
N TYR A 548 -2.90 -25.26 17.03
CA TYR A 548 -1.44 -25.21 16.94
C TYR A 548 -0.90 -26.03 15.77
N LEU A 549 -1.42 -27.25 15.59
CA LEU A 549 -1.10 -28.13 14.47
C LEU A 549 -1.51 -27.51 13.15
N ARG A 550 -2.71 -26.94 13.05
CA ARG A 550 -3.22 -26.30 11.84
C ARG A 550 -2.30 -25.18 11.37
N ILE A 551 -1.90 -24.29 12.27
CA ILE A 551 -0.97 -23.19 11.94
C ILE A 551 0.42 -23.75 11.59
N THR A 552 0.91 -24.73 12.35
CA THR A 552 2.20 -25.38 12.09
C THR A 552 2.27 -26.02 10.71
N PHE A 553 1.26 -26.82 10.33
CA PHE A 553 1.21 -27.45 9.02
C PHE A 553 1.07 -26.43 7.88
N LYS A 554 0.29 -25.35 8.10
CA LYS A 554 0.19 -24.25 7.13
C LYS A 554 1.57 -23.62 6.90
N THR A 555 2.34 -23.36 7.96
CA THR A 555 3.71 -22.83 7.88
C THR A 555 4.64 -23.81 7.17
N LEU A 556 4.61 -25.10 7.50
CA LEU A 556 5.45 -26.13 6.88
C LEU A 556 5.23 -26.20 5.37
N ARG A 557 3.97 -26.17 4.92
CA ARG A 557 3.64 -26.15 3.49
C ARG A 557 4.22 -24.92 2.79
N SER A 558 4.10 -23.74 3.40
CA SER A 558 4.70 -22.51 2.85
C SER A 558 6.23 -22.57 2.82
N LEU A 559 6.87 -23.15 3.84
CA LEU A 559 8.33 -23.36 3.87
C LEU A 559 8.79 -24.33 2.77
N GLU A 560 8.05 -25.42 2.54
CA GLU A 560 8.29 -26.38 1.46
C GLU A 560 8.22 -25.69 0.09
N CYS A 561 7.16 -24.90 -0.17
CA CYS A 561 7.00 -24.16 -1.42
C CYS A 561 8.09 -23.09 -1.63
N SER A 562 8.68 -22.57 -0.55
CA SER A 562 9.75 -21.55 -0.60
C SER A 562 11.18 -22.12 -0.63
N MET A 563 11.33 -23.45 -0.66
CA MET A 563 12.63 -24.16 -0.64
C MET A 563 13.51 -23.85 0.59
N ARG A 564 12.93 -23.42 1.71
CA ARG A 564 13.65 -23.13 2.96
C ARG A 564 13.82 -24.39 3.83
N ALA A 565 14.59 -25.35 3.31
CA ALA A 565 14.71 -26.70 3.88
C ALA A 565 15.17 -26.72 5.34
N ARG A 566 16.15 -25.88 5.72
CA ARG A 566 16.68 -25.83 7.10
C ARG A 566 15.62 -25.46 8.14
N THR A 567 14.86 -24.39 7.90
CA THR A 567 13.80 -23.94 8.82
C THR A 567 12.66 -24.95 8.87
N MET A 568 12.34 -25.58 7.74
CA MET A 568 11.36 -26.66 7.69
C MET A 568 11.77 -27.86 8.55
N TYR A 569 13.02 -28.32 8.45
CA TYR A 569 13.50 -29.46 9.24
C TYR A 569 13.52 -29.14 10.74
N LEU A 570 13.93 -27.93 11.11
CA LEU A 570 13.86 -27.48 12.50
C LEU A 570 12.42 -27.55 13.02
N MET A 571 11.47 -26.98 12.27
CA MET A 571 10.06 -26.97 12.66
C MET A 571 9.43 -28.37 12.72
N LYS A 572 9.85 -29.29 11.83
CA LYS A 572 9.46 -30.72 11.89
C LYS A 572 10.03 -31.41 13.13
N GLY A 573 11.28 -31.09 13.50
CA GLY A 573 11.90 -31.55 14.74
C GLY A 573 11.17 -31.05 15.97
N ASP A 574 10.83 -29.76 16.00
CA ASP A 574 10.07 -29.13 17.08
C ASP A 574 8.70 -29.80 17.26
N LEU A 575 8.02 -30.09 16.14
CA LEU A 575 6.73 -30.78 16.16
C LEU A 575 6.84 -32.21 16.71
N ALA A 576 7.89 -32.95 16.31
CA ALA A 576 8.17 -34.30 16.78
C ALA A 576 8.64 -34.37 18.24
N PHE A 577 9.09 -33.25 18.81
CA PHE A 577 9.39 -33.16 20.24
C PHE A 577 8.13 -32.94 21.08
N LEU A 578 7.11 -32.29 20.51
CA LEU A 578 5.87 -31.92 21.21
C LEU A 578 4.80 -33.03 21.20
N HIS A 579 4.89 -33.99 20.27
CA HIS A 579 3.98 -35.12 20.09
C HIS A 579 4.76 -36.42 19.89
#